data_AF-A0A848WBM2-F1
#
_entry.id   AF-A0A848WBM2-F1
#
_cell.length_a   1.000
_cell.length_b   1.000
_cell.length_c   1.000
_cell.angle_alpha   90.00
_cell.angle_beta   90.00
_cell.angle_gamma   90.00
#
_symmetry.space_group_name_H-M   'P 1'
#
loop_
_entity.id
_entity.type
_entity.pdbx_description
1 polymer ?
#
loop_
_entity_poly.entity_id
_entity_poly.type
_entity_poly.pdbx_seq_one_letter_code
_entity_poly.pdbx_strand_id
1 'polypeptide(L)'
;MYSVDGNDEVNEITDVPQSDVGAPLPAVIAAEHHVDLIYLIQEPDPNWDGTYVNVVGSDTKREGIACIRFDSPCAHFFWSSQ
;
A
#
# COMPACT_ATOMS: atom_id res chain seq x y z
N MET A 1 1.79 -19.65 -13.92
CA MET A 1 1.31 -19.25 -12.58
C MET A 1 2.45 -19.56 -11.64
N TYR A 2 2.96 -18.57 -10.92
CA TYR A 2 3.97 -18.81 -9.89
C TYR A 2 3.30 -19.55 -8.71
N SER A 3 4.02 -20.47 -8.09
CA SER A 3 3.52 -21.21 -6.92
C SER A 3 4.49 -20.96 -5.78
N VAL A 4 3.99 -20.36 -4.71
CA VAL A 4 4.78 -20.14 -3.50
C VAL A 4 5.13 -21.50 -2.89
N ASP A 5 6.40 -21.74 -2.64
CA ASP A 5 6.92 -22.98 -2.05
C ASP A 5 7.86 -22.70 -0.86
N GLY A 6 8.46 -23.74 -0.30
CA GLY A 6 9.32 -23.62 0.89
C GLY A 6 10.68 -22.93 0.63
N ASN A 7 10.99 -22.57 -0.62
CA ASN A 7 12.18 -21.83 -0.99
C ASN A 7 11.91 -20.32 -1.10
N ASP A 8 10.65 -19.88 -1.02
CA ASP A 8 10.29 -18.47 -0.97
C ASP A 8 10.65 -17.84 0.38
N GLU A 9 11.16 -16.61 0.34
CA GLU A 9 11.43 -15.78 1.51
C GLU A 9 10.67 -14.45 1.42
N VAL A 10 9.96 -14.10 2.49
CA VAL A 10 9.34 -12.78 2.62
C VAL A 10 10.41 -11.77 2.98
N ASN A 11 10.71 -10.88 2.04
CA ASN A 11 11.58 -9.74 2.27
C ASN A 11 10.72 -8.53 2.62
N GLU A 12 10.63 -8.20 3.91
CA GLU A 12 9.86 -7.06 4.39
C GLU A 12 10.54 -5.74 4.02
N ILE A 13 9.77 -4.80 3.47
CA ILE A 13 10.22 -3.45 3.14
C ILE A 13 9.91 -2.55 4.33
N THR A 14 10.94 -2.12 5.05
CA THR A 14 10.82 -1.35 6.32
C THR A 14 11.23 0.11 6.20
N ASP A 15 11.79 0.50 5.06
CA ASP A 15 12.33 1.83 4.77
C ASP A 15 11.36 2.71 3.96
N VAL A 16 10.09 2.34 3.93
CA VAL A 16 9.01 3.07 3.23
C VAL A 16 7.96 3.57 4.21
N PRO A 17 7.22 4.66 3.88
CA PRO A 17 6.14 5.14 4.74
C PRO A 17 5.07 4.08 4.96
N GLN A 18 4.53 4.01 6.18
CA GLN A 18 3.44 3.09 6.51
C GLN A 18 2.19 3.43 5.69
N SER A 19 1.55 2.42 5.11
CA SER A 19 0.25 2.58 4.42
C SER A 19 -0.88 2.79 5.42
N ASP A 20 -1.79 3.71 5.10
CA ASP A 20 -3.02 3.92 5.86
C ASP A 20 -3.96 2.72 5.71
N VAL A 21 -4.35 2.13 6.85
CA VAL A 21 -5.22 0.95 6.93
C VAL A 21 -6.71 1.27 6.81
N GLY A 22 -7.10 2.53 7.02
CA GLY A 22 -8.48 3.03 6.88
C GLY A 22 -8.74 3.72 5.54
N ALA A 23 -7.70 3.97 4.75
CA ALA A 23 -7.79 4.56 3.43
C ALA A 23 -8.49 3.64 2.39
N PRO A 24 -9.02 4.22 1.30
CA PRO A 24 -9.43 3.46 0.12
C PRO A 24 -8.30 2.55 -0.39
N LEU A 25 -8.68 1.51 -1.14
CA LEU A 25 -7.74 0.53 -1.68
C LEU A 25 -6.56 1.20 -2.40
N PRO A 26 -5.32 0.72 -2.18
CA PRO A 26 -4.15 1.23 -2.87
C PRO A 26 -4.26 1.03 -4.39
N ALA A 27 -3.62 1.91 -5.15
CA ALA A 27 -3.55 1.81 -6.60
C ALA A 27 -2.28 1.08 -7.02
N VAL A 28 -2.42 0.14 -7.96
CA VAL A 28 -1.30 -0.53 -8.62
C VAL A 28 -1.32 -0.16 -10.09
N ILE A 29 -0.20 0.35 -10.60
CA ILE A 29 0.00 0.64 -12.01
C ILE A 29 1.09 -0.29 -12.51
N ALA A 30 0.73 -1.22 -13.40
CA ALA A 30 1.69 -2.08 -14.08
C ALA A 30 2.00 -1.48 -15.47
N ALA A 31 3.27 -1.14 -15.68
CA ALA A 31 3.84 -0.79 -16.98
C ALA A 31 4.87 -1.85 -17.38
N GLU A 32 5.45 -1.73 -18.57
CA GLU A 32 6.35 -2.76 -19.14
C GLU A 32 7.44 -3.20 -18.16
N HIS A 33 8.33 -2.27 -17.80
CA HIS A 33 9.51 -2.55 -16.98
C HIS A 33 9.36 -2.10 -15.54
N HIS A 34 8.17 -1.72 -15.08
CA HIS A 34 7.97 -1.33 -13.70
C HIS A 34 6.54 -1.54 -13.22
N VAL A 35 6.40 -1.72 -11.92
CA VAL A 35 5.13 -1.68 -11.20
C VAL A 35 5.22 -0.57 -10.17
N ASP A 36 4.22 0.32 -10.15
CA ASP A 36 4.08 1.34 -9.13
C ASP A 36 2.96 0.95 -8.15
N LEU A 37 3.27 0.99 -6.86
CA LEU A 37 2.32 0.87 -5.76
C LEU A 37 2.12 2.25 -5.13
N ILE A 38 0.87 2.74 -5.15
CA ILE A 38 0.51 4.08 -4.69
C ILE A 38 -0.52 3.96 -3.57
N TYR A 39 -0.26 4.60 -2.44
CA TYR A 39 -1.13 4.55 -1.26
C TYR A 39 -1.05 5.83 -0.43
N LEU A 40 -2.07 6.03 0.41
CA LEU A 40 -2.09 7.11 1.41
C LEU A 40 -1.20 6.75 2.59
N ILE A 41 -0.36 7.68 3.01
CA ILE A 41 0.54 7.50 4.15
C ILE A 41 -0.29 7.58 5.43
N GLN A 42 -0.12 6.61 6.32
CA GLN A 42 -0.77 6.63 7.62
C GLN A 42 -0.25 7.81 8.43
N GLU A 43 -1.15 8.74 8.78
CA GLU A 43 -0.92 9.81 9.75
C GLU A 43 -1.68 9.46 11.03
N PRO A 44 -1.04 8.82 12.04
CA PRO A 44 -1.73 8.45 13.26
C PRO A 44 -2.17 9.71 14.01
N ASP A 45 -3.47 9.82 14.29
CA ASP A 45 -3.96 10.82 15.24
C ASP A 45 -3.61 10.35 16.67
N PRO A 46 -2.71 11.06 17.38
CA PRO A 46 -2.27 10.64 18.71
C PRO A 46 -3.40 10.71 19.76
N ASN A 47 -4.52 11.36 19.45
CA ASN A 47 -5.67 11.49 20.33
C ASN A 47 -6.82 10.57 19.92
N TRP A 48 -6.62 9.69 18.93
CA TRP A 48 -7.68 8.77 18.49
C TRP A 48 -8.04 7.78 19.59
N ASP A 49 -9.31 7.82 20.01
CA ASP A 49 -9.87 6.99 21.08
C ASP A 49 -10.76 5.85 20.55
N GLY A 50 -10.82 5.67 19.23
CA GLY A 50 -11.62 4.65 18.57
C GLY A 50 -13.10 4.98 18.43
N THR A 51 -13.56 6.16 18.84
CA THR A 51 -15.00 6.52 18.81
C THR A 51 -15.44 7.24 17.54
N TYR A 52 -14.50 7.62 16.66
CA TYR A 52 -14.78 8.35 15.42
C TYR A 52 -13.96 7.82 14.24
N VAL A 53 -14.44 8.17 13.04
CA VAL A 53 -13.75 7.92 11.77
C VAL A 53 -13.41 9.26 11.10
N ASN A 54 -12.27 9.31 10.42
CA ASN A 54 -11.89 10.46 9.62
C ASN A 54 -12.59 10.37 8.26
N VAL A 55 -13.33 11.42 7.89
CA VAL A 55 -13.95 11.53 6.56
C VAL A 55 -13.11 12.46 5.71
N VAL A 56 -12.52 11.92 4.66
CA VAL A 56 -11.69 12.67 3.71
C VAL A 56 -12.58 13.20 2.58
N GLY A 57 -12.57 14.52 2.38
CA GLY A 57 -13.29 15.23 1.32
C GLY A 57 -12.37 16.18 0.55
N SER A 58 -12.93 16.95 -0.39
CA SER A 58 -12.17 17.90 -1.23
C SER A 58 -11.43 18.98 -0.43
N ASP A 59 -11.90 19.25 0.78
CA ASP A 59 -11.45 20.36 1.61
C ASP A 59 -10.53 19.86 2.75
N THR A 60 -10.35 18.54 2.87
CA THR A 60 -9.45 17.93 3.84
C THR A 60 -8.01 18.25 3.44
N LYS A 61 -7.16 18.58 4.43
CA LYS A 61 -5.74 18.82 4.21
C LYS A 61 -5.16 17.59 3.48
N ARG A 62 -4.35 17.83 2.44
CA ARG A 62 -3.76 16.75 1.64
C ARG A 62 -2.95 15.83 2.54
N GLU A 63 -3.42 14.61 2.70
CA GLU A 63 -2.67 13.49 3.29
C GLU A 63 -1.47 13.17 2.39
N GLY A 64 -0.36 12.75 2.99
CA GLY A 64 0.80 12.31 2.25
C GLY A 64 0.46 11.12 1.33
N ILE A 65 1.00 11.12 0.12
CA ILE A 65 0.89 9.98 -0.81
C ILE A 65 2.28 9.38 -0.98
N ALA A 66 2.40 8.07 -0.80
CA ALA A 66 3.59 7.30 -1.13
C ALA A 66 3.43 6.65 -2.51
N CYS A 67 4.54 6.59 -3.26
CA CYS A 67 4.65 5.87 -4.52
C CYS A 67 5.92 5.04 -4.50
N ILE A 68 5.79 3.72 -4.48
CA ILE A 68 6.89 2.77 -4.51
C ILE A 68 6.96 2.18 -5.91
N ARG A 69 8.13 2.32 -6.56
CA ARG A 69 8.41 1.72 -7.86
C ARG A 69 9.25 0.45 -7.70
N PHE A 70 8.76 -0.63 -8.30
CA PHE A 70 9.51 -1.86 -8.50
C PHE A 70 10.01 -1.90 -9.94
N ASP A 71 11.32 -1.92 -10.15
CA ASP A 71 11.92 -1.99 -11.48
C ASP A 71 12.15 -3.44 -11.93
N SER A 72 11.72 -3.75 -13.15
CA SER A 72 11.75 -5.07 -13.78
C SER A 72 11.21 -6.23 -12.92
N PRO A 73 10.01 -6.09 -12.30
CA PRO A 73 9.45 -7.16 -11.48
C PRO A 73 9.07 -8.37 -12.33
N CYS A 74 9.45 -9.57 -11.89
CA CYS A 74 9.26 -10.81 -12.65
C CYS A 74 8.03 -11.63 -12.22
N ALA A 75 7.36 -11.25 -11.13
CA ALA A 75 6.11 -11.85 -10.66
C ALA A 75 5.29 -10.85 -9.84
N HIS A 76 3.97 -10.96 -9.88
CA HIS A 76 3.05 -10.24 -9.01
C HIS A 76 1.97 -11.20 -8.49
N PHE A 77 1.74 -11.20 -7.18
CA PHE A 77 0.69 -11.98 -6.52
C PHE A 77 -0.31 -11.00 -5.89
N PHE A 78 -1.56 -11.05 -6.32
CA PHE A 78 -2.67 -10.43 -5.60
C PHE A 78 -3.50 -11.57 -5.01
N TRP A 79 -3.50 -11.68 -3.68
CA TRP A 79 -4.37 -12.63 -3.00
C TRP A 79 -5.84 -12.24 -3.20
N SER A 80 -6.66 -13.17 -3.69
CA SER A 80 -8.12 -13.11 -3.53
C SER A 80 -8.54 -14.28 -2.66
N SER A 81 -9.06 -14.01 -1.46
CA SER A 81 -9.80 -15.03 -0.71
C SER A 81 -11.11 -15.30 -1.43
N GLN A 82 -11.33 -16.54 -1.86
CA GLN A 82 -12.67 -17.10 -2.09
C GLN A 82 -13.13 -17.82 -0.83
#